data_AF-A0A3G4RT25-F1
#
_entry.id   AF-A0A3G4RT25-F1
#
_cell.length_a   1.000
_cell.length_b   1.000
_cell.length_c   1.000
_cell.angle_alpha   90.00
_cell.angle_beta   90.00
_cell.angle_gamma   90.00
#
_symmetry.space_group_name_H-M   'P 1'
#
loop_
_entity.id
_entity.type
_entity.pdbx_description
1 polymer ?
#
loop_
_entity_poly.entity_id
_entity_poly.type
_entity_poly.pdbx_seq_one_letter_code
_entity_poly.pdbx_strand_id
1 'polypeptide(L)'
;MAPLLCEKDAQKRAAGWHRLYSADNGMMTPSEETTPADETCLKAARAAIDVNNVAFRKFGFAGTPWVLSDTGWHLPTGILQETGTLNLFLKTTDSESGHE
;
A
#
# COMPACT_ATOMS: atom_id res chain seq x y z
N MET A 1 4.04 -15.07 -10.71
CA MET A 1 3.44 -13.73 -10.58
C MET A 1 4.00 -12.69 -11.56
N ALA A 2 3.22 -12.30 -12.58
CA ALA A 2 3.34 -10.91 -13.04
C ALA A 2 3.39 -10.02 -11.78
N PRO A 3 4.24 -8.97 -11.71
CA PRO A 3 4.28 -8.10 -10.54
C PRO A 3 2.84 -7.77 -10.14
N LEU A 4 2.48 -7.78 -8.87
CA LEU A 4 1.06 -7.73 -8.45
C LEU A 4 0.26 -6.61 -9.13
N LEU A 5 0.92 -5.50 -9.44
CA LEU A 5 0.40 -4.36 -10.21
C LEU A 5 -0.08 -4.72 -11.64
N CYS A 6 0.49 -5.77 -12.23
CA CYS A 6 0.19 -6.32 -13.55
C CYS A 6 -0.69 -7.59 -13.53
N GLU A 7 -1.14 -8.05 -12.36
CA GLU A 7 -2.12 -9.13 -12.29
C GLU A 7 -3.45 -8.65 -12.87
N LYS A 8 -3.92 -9.28 -13.96
CA LYS A 8 -5.12 -8.90 -14.69
C LYS A 8 -6.38 -9.41 -14.01
N ASP A 9 -6.31 -10.58 -13.39
CA ASP A 9 -7.41 -11.17 -12.66
C ASP A 9 -7.65 -10.41 -11.35
N ALA A 10 -8.83 -9.83 -11.20
CA ALA A 10 -9.15 -8.99 -10.04
C ALA A 10 -9.13 -9.76 -8.72
N GLN A 11 -9.54 -11.04 -8.72
CA GLN A 11 -9.56 -11.88 -7.53
C GLN A 11 -8.14 -12.30 -7.14
N LYS A 12 -7.31 -12.68 -8.12
CA LYS A 12 -5.89 -12.97 -7.86
C LYS A 12 -5.14 -11.74 -7.39
N ARG A 13 -5.43 -10.56 -7.94
CA ARG A 13 -4.84 -9.30 -7.51
C ARG A 13 -5.24 -8.95 -6.07
N ALA A 14 -6.53 -9.07 -5.72
CA ALA A 14 -7.00 -8.84 -4.36
C ALA A 14 -6.36 -9.82 -3.36
N ALA A 15 -6.32 -11.11 -3.70
CA ALA A 15 -5.68 -12.13 -2.87
C ALA A 15 -4.17 -11.88 -2.74
N GLY A 16 -3.50 -11.46 -3.81
CA GLY A 16 -2.07 -11.12 -3.79
C GLY A 16 -1.77 -9.92 -2.89
N TRP A 17 -2.63 -8.90 -2.87
CA TRP A 17 -2.50 -7.77 -1.94
C TRP A 17 -2.61 -8.22 -0.50
N HIS A 18 -3.62 -9.04 -0.18
CA HIS A 18 -3.76 -9.59 1.16
C HIS A 18 -2.53 -10.43 1.56
N ARG A 19 -1.95 -11.18 0.63
CA ARG A 19 -0.76 -11.99 0.92
C ARG A 19 0.47 -11.16 1.27
N LEU A 20 0.69 -10.03 0.59
CA LEU A 20 1.84 -9.13 0.84
C LEU A 20 1.87 -8.58 2.27
N TYR A 21 0.71 -8.37 2.88
CA TYR A 21 0.58 -7.75 4.21
C TYR A 21 0.20 -8.72 5.32
N SER A 22 0.04 -10.01 5.01
CA SER A 22 -0.23 -11.04 6.01
C SER A 22 1.04 -11.39 6.76
N ALA A 23 1.02 -11.20 8.08
CA ALA A 23 2.17 -11.48 8.95
C ALA A 23 2.68 -12.93 8.84
N ASP A 24 1.78 -13.88 8.55
CA ASP A 24 2.09 -15.31 8.51
C ASP A 24 2.70 -15.78 7.18
N ASN A 25 2.63 -14.97 6.12
CA ASN A 25 3.14 -15.35 4.79
C ASN A 25 4.66 -15.15 4.64
N GLY A 26 5.32 -14.60 5.66
CA GLY A 26 6.75 -14.26 5.62
C GLY A 26 7.08 -13.20 4.55
N MET A 27 8.37 -12.92 4.37
CA MET A 27 8.82 -12.07 3.26
C MET A 27 8.65 -12.85 1.95
N MET A 28 7.95 -12.27 0.96
CA MET A 28 7.86 -12.85 -0.37
C MET A 28 9.27 -13.03 -0.95
N THR A 29 9.70 -14.28 -1.13
CA THR A 29 10.93 -14.61 -1.86
C THR A 29 10.63 -14.56 -3.36
N PRO A 30 11.48 -13.98 -4.22
CA PRO A 30 11.23 -13.83 -5.66
C PRO A 30 11.10 -15.12 -6.50
N SER A 31 10.91 -16.30 -5.91
CA SER A 31 11.18 -17.59 -6.56
C SER A 31 9.96 -18.34 -7.11
N GLU A 32 8.76 -17.78 -7.13
CA GLU A 32 7.66 -18.44 -7.83
C GLU A 32 7.70 -18.09 -9.32
N GLU A 33 7.78 -19.12 -10.18
CA GLU A 33 7.74 -18.98 -11.63
C GLU A 33 6.55 -18.11 -12.06
N THR A 34 6.84 -17.13 -12.90
CA THR A 34 5.88 -16.13 -13.31
C THR A 34 5.63 -16.22 -14.79
N THR A 35 4.35 -16.18 -15.20
CA THR A 35 4.02 -15.79 -16.56
C THR A 35 4.60 -14.39 -16.77
N PRO A 36 5.44 -14.16 -17.79
CA PRO A 36 6.01 -12.84 -18.04
C PRO A 36 4.89 -11.81 -18.19
N ALA A 37 5.00 -10.73 -17.41
CA ALA A 37 4.06 -9.63 -17.55
C ALA A 37 4.31 -8.88 -18.87
N ASP A 38 3.25 -8.25 -19.38
CA ASP A 38 3.35 -7.37 -20.54
C ASP A 38 4.31 -6.19 -20.26
N GLU A 39 5.22 -5.90 -21.19
CA GLU A 39 6.24 -4.83 -21.05
C GLU A 39 5.61 -3.44 -20.84
N THR A 40 4.46 -3.17 -21.46
CA THR A 40 3.74 -1.90 -21.26
C THR A 40 3.26 -1.80 -19.82
N CYS A 41 2.72 -2.89 -19.28
CA CYS A 41 2.33 -2.95 -17.89
C CYS A 41 3.53 -2.80 -16.94
N LEU A 42 4.65 -3.48 -17.21
CA LEU A 42 5.86 -3.37 -16.39
C LEU A 42 6.38 -1.94 -16.31
N LYS A 43 6.39 -1.22 -17.45
CA LYS A 43 6.76 0.19 -17.50
C LYS A 43 5.82 1.05 -16.66
N ALA A 44 4.50 0.84 -16.76
CA ALA A 44 3.51 1.58 -15.98
C ALA A 44 3.62 1.28 -14.48
N ALA A 45 3.82 0.01 -14.11
CA ALA A 45 4.01 -0.43 -12.73
C ALA A 45 5.24 0.22 -12.10
N ARG A 46 6.36 0.30 -12.84
CA ARG A 46 7.57 0.97 -12.37
C ARG A 46 7.36 2.48 -12.16
N ALA A 47 6.68 3.14 -13.09
CA ALA A 47 6.36 4.55 -12.95
C ALA A 47 5.48 4.83 -11.71
N ALA A 48 4.49 3.96 -11.43
CA ALA A 48 3.65 4.09 -10.24
C ALA A 48 4.44 3.94 -8.93
N ILE A 49 5.37 2.98 -8.87
CA ILE A 49 6.27 2.80 -7.72
C ILE A 49 7.18 4.04 -7.55
N ASP A 50 7.70 4.59 -8.65
CA ASP A 50 8.57 5.77 -8.61
C ASP A 50 7.85 7.02 -8.09
N VAL A 51 6.54 7.18 -8.38
CA VAL A 51 5.72 8.25 -7.78
C VAL A 51 5.63 8.09 -6.26
N ASN A 52 5.39 6.88 -5.76
CA ASN A 52 5.36 6.61 -4.32
C ASN A 52 6.72 6.87 -3.66
N ASN A 53 7.82 6.51 -4.33
CA ASN A 53 9.18 6.78 -3.86
C ASN A 53 9.48 8.29 -3.77
N VAL A 54 9.00 9.08 -4.75
CA VAL A 54 9.12 10.54 -4.71
C VAL A 54 8.32 11.11 -3.55
N ALA A 55 7.09 10.66 -3.33
CA ALA A 55 6.25 11.08 -2.21
C ALA A 55 6.93 10.75 -0.87
N PHE A 56 7.39 9.51 -0.69
CA PHE A 56 8.07 9.07 0.53
C PHE A 56 9.24 9.98 0.91
N ARG A 57 10.07 10.35 -0.08
CA ARG A 57 11.20 11.28 0.12
C ARG A 57 10.73 12.70 0.39
N LYS A 58 9.75 13.20 -0.36
CA LYS A 58 9.26 14.58 -0.25
C LYS A 58 8.60 14.86 1.09
N PHE A 59 7.85 13.90 1.62
CA PHE A 59 7.20 14.03 2.93
C PHE A 59 8.10 13.66 4.11
N GLY A 60 9.35 13.24 3.86
CA GLY A 60 10.33 12.99 4.91
C GLY A 60 9.97 11.82 5.83
N PHE A 61 9.29 10.78 5.30
CA PHE A 61 8.90 9.63 6.10
C PHE A 61 10.15 8.90 6.61
N ALA A 62 10.27 8.78 7.94
CA ALA A 62 11.46 8.26 8.62
C ALA A 62 11.57 6.71 8.61
N GLY A 63 10.72 6.02 7.85
CA GLY A 63 10.65 4.56 7.82
C GLY A 63 9.27 4.06 7.39
N THR A 64 8.98 2.78 7.62
CA THR A 64 7.63 2.20 7.47
C THR A 64 7.30 1.40 8.73
N PRO A 65 6.01 1.27 9.14
CA PRO A 65 4.80 1.81 8.51
C PRO A 65 4.53 3.29 8.83
N TRP A 66 3.87 3.99 7.91
CA TRP A 66 3.26 5.33 8.11
C TRP A 66 1.78 5.24 7.76
N VAL A 67 0.93 5.88 8.55
CA VAL A 67 -0.52 5.96 8.29
C VAL A 67 -0.91 7.43 8.15
N LEU A 68 -1.59 7.73 7.04
CA LEU A 68 -2.15 9.04 6.74
C LEU A 68 -3.66 8.88 6.57
N SER A 69 -4.43 9.79 7.16
CA SER A 69 -5.85 9.95 6.86
C SER A 69 -6.06 10.48 5.44
N ASP A 70 -7.29 10.39 4.93
CA ASP A 70 -7.62 10.93 3.60
C ASP A 70 -7.45 12.46 3.53
N THR A 71 -7.58 13.12 4.68
CA THR A 71 -7.35 14.57 4.87
C THR A 71 -5.88 14.93 5.14
N GLY A 72 -4.97 13.95 5.14
CA GLY A 72 -3.53 14.16 5.25
C GLY A 72 -2.96 14.21 6.68
N TRP A 73 -3.75 13.84 7.70
CA TRP A 73 -3.26 13.74 9.07
C TRP A 73 -2.44 12.48 9.26
N HIS A 74 -1.22 12.64 9.76
CA HIS A 74 -0.36 11.54 10.14
C HIS A 74 -0.73 10.97 11.51
N LEU A 75 -0.89 9.65 11.58
CA LEU A 75 -1.04 8.92 12.83
C LEU A 75 0.34 8.56 13.42
N PRO A 76 0.69 9.07 14.61
CA PRO A 76 1.95 8.71 15.27
C PRO A 76 2.10 7.19 15.47
N THR A 77 3.29 6.67 15.17
CA THR A 77 3.60 5.23 15.21
C THR A 77 3.28 4.56 16.55
N GLY A 78 3.42 5.29 17.67
CA GLY A 78 3.09 4.77 19.01
C GLY A 78 1.62 4.38 19.19
N ILE A 79 0.73 4.90 18.34
CA ILE A 79 -0.72 4.63 18.38
C ILE A 79 -1.09 3.41 17.51
N LEU A 80 -0.21 2.98 16.60
CA LEU A 80 -0.45 1.82 15.71
C LEU A 80 -0.56 0.48 16.45
N GLN A 81 -0.22 0.44 17.74
CA GLN A 81 -0.27 -0.77 18.54
C GLN A 81 -1.69 -1.17 18.98
N GLU A 82 -2.64 -0.23 18.94
CA GLU A 82 -4.02 -0.47 19.39
C GLU A 82 -5.04 -0.25 18.27
N THR A 83 -5.70 -1.32 17.84
CA THR A 83 -6.68 -1.30 16.74
C THR A 83 -7.85 -0.35 17.01
N GLY A 84 -8.28 -0.20 18.27
CA GLY A 84 -9.36 0.71 18.66
C GLY A 84 -9.00 2.18 18.41
N THR A 85 -7.77 2.56 18.75
CA THR A 85 -7.27 3.94 18.63
C THR A 85 -7.00 4.30 17.17
N LEU A 86 -6.50 3.36 16.36
CA LEU A 86 -6.39 3.50 14.90
C LEU A 86 -7.77 3.78 14.26
N ASN A 87 -8.78 2.97 14.58
CA ASN A 87 -10.13 3.14 14.03
C ASN A 87 -10.77 4.46 14.44
N LEU A 88 -10.57 4.90 15.69
CA LEU A 88 -11.07 6.17 16.16
C LEU A 88 -10.39 7.33 15.44
N PHE A 89 -9.06 7.27 15.26
CA PHE A 89 -8.31 8.29 14.54
C PHE A 89 -8.85 8.47 13.12
N LEU A 90 -8.89 7.39 12.33
CA LEU A 90 -9.34 7.43 10.94
C LEU A 90 -10.76 8.01 10.82
N LYS A 91 -11.71 7.50 11.62
CA LYS A 91 -13.08 8.05 11.64
C LYS A 91 -13.17 9.54 11.98
N THR A 92 -12.26 10.02 12.84
CA THR A 92 -12.26 11.43 13.28
C THR A 92 -11.62 12.32 12.24
N THR A 93 -10.58 11.84 11.55
CA THR A 93 -9.82 12.61 10.56
C THR A 93 -10.43 12.54 9.17
N ASP A 94 -11.15 11.47 8.84
CA ASP A 94 -11.78 11.24 7.53
C ASP A 94 -13.19 11.86 7.44
N SER A 95 -13.64 12.61 8.46
CA SER A 95 -14.98 13.19 8.49
C SER A 95 -15.28 14.03 7.24
N GLU A 96 -16.38 13.69 6.56
CA GLU A 96 -16.83 14.23 5.28
C GLU A 96 -16.96 15.76 5.28
N SER A 97 -15.96 16.45 4.74
CA SER A 97 -16.13 17.81 4.23
C SER A 97 -15.34 17.96 2.95
N GLY A 98 -15.90 17.52 1.82
CA GLY A 98 -15.22 17.68 0.53
C GLY A 98 -15.85 17.09 -0.72
N HIS A 99 -17.09 16.60 -0.67
CA HIS A 99 -17.82 16.21 -1.88
C HIS A 99 -19.16 16.96 -1.97
N GLU A 100 -19.08 18.23 -2.37
CA GLU A 100 -20.15 18.92 -3.12
C GLU A 100 -19.66 19.18 -4.55
#